data_AF-A0A6S7K934-F1
#
_entry.id   AF-A0A6S7K934-F1
#
_cell.length_a   1.000
_cell.length_b   1.000
_cell.length_c   1.000
_cell.angle_alpha   90.00
_cell.angle_beta   90.00
_cell.angle_gamma   90.00
#
_symmetry.space_group_name_H-M   'P 1'
#
loop_
_entity.id
_entity.type
_entity.pdbx_description
1 polymer ?
#
loop_
_entity_poly.entity_id
_entity_poly.type
_entity_poly.pdbx_seq_one_letter_code
_entity_poly.pdbx_strand_id
1 'polypeptide(L)'
;MSTFSPNADGQVGQVFEQLKSYIDTRLSNLENSLQSANHDQLETNDIQASTRKLQREADALKFKYKANAKQFLYNAEVKDLVVSTVEHLAKENPNRDQALEYAKKALVLIHKLQKLIKLADKSNAGWLVVEEYESDVLAADSEDDKKIRKAQDKASRKKNQLLQTKKKRQRTNSYEFPYGAV
;
A
#
# COMPACT_ATOMS: atom_id res chain seq x y z
N MET A 1 -26.36 9.24 -81.62
CA MET A 1 -26.88 8.48 -80.46
C MET A 1 -25.73 8.24 -79.51
N SER A 2 -25.54 9.10 -78.50
CA SER A 2 -24.56 8.87 -77.44
C SER A 2 -25.29 8.25 -76.26
N THR A 3 -24.95 7.01 -75.94
CA THR A 3 -25.42 6.30 -74.75
C THR A 3 -24.68 6.85 -73.53
N PHE A 4 -25.35 7.69 -72.74
CA PHE A 4 -24.87 8.08 -71.42
C PHE A 4 -25.04 6.89 -70.48
N SER A 5 -23.92 6.33 -70.03
CA SER A 5 -23.90 5.20 -69.08
C SER A 5 -24.21 5.74 -67.67
N PRO A 6 -25.29 5.30 -67.00
CA PRO A 6 -25.68 5.83 -65.69
C PRO A 6 -24.86 5.29 -64.50
N ASN A 7 -23.79 4.52 -64.75
CA ASN A 7 -23.15 3.68 -63.74
C ASN A 7 -21.96 4.30 -62.99
N ALA A 8 -21.52 5.52 -63.33
CA ALA A 8 -20.34 6.14 -62.73
C ALA A 8 -20.60 6.66 -61.30
N ASP A 9 -21.77 7.24 -61.04
CA ASP A 9 -22.11 7.83 -59.73
C ASP A 9 -22.31 6.76 -58.63
N GLY A 10 -22.81 5.57 -59.01
CA GLY A 10 -22.98 4.45 -58.08
C GLY A 10 -21.66 3.78 -57.66
N GLN A 11 -20.65 3.78 -58.55
CA GLN A 11 -19.32 3.23 -58.24
C GLN A 11 -18.56 4.12 -57.25
N VAL A 12 -18.62 5.44 -57.41
CA VAL A 12 -17.97 6.38 -56.48
C VAL A 12 -18.59 6.28 -55.08
N GLY A 13 -19.91 6.15 -54.99
CA GLY A 13 -20.60 5.89 -53.73
C GLY A 13 -20.19 4.56 -53.07
N GLN A 14 -20.06 3.48 -53.85
CA GLN A 14 -19.58 2.19 -53.32
C GLN A 14 -18.15 2.27 -52.79
N VAL A 15 -17.24 2.96 -53.50
CA VAL A 15 -15.85 3.14 -53.05
C VAL A 15 -15.80 3.96 -51.76
N PHE A 16 -16.64 4.98 -51.62
CA PHE A 16 -16.74 5.77 -50.40
C PHE A 16 -17.24 4.95 -49.21
N GLU A 17 -18.27 4.12 -49.40
CA GLU A 17 -18.79 3.24 -48.35
C GLU A 17 -17.77 2.18 -47.92
N GLN A 18 -17.01 1.63 -48.88
CA GLN A 18 -15.90 0.71 -48.58
C GLN A 18 -14.79 1.40 -47.77
N LEU A 19 -14.43 2.63 -48.13
CA LEU A 19 -13.44 3.41 -47.38
C LEU A 19 -13.93 3.73 -45.98
N LYS A 20 -15.19 4.13 -45.82
CA LYS A 20 -15.81 4.40 -44.53
C LYS A 20 -15.78 3.15 -43.64
N SER A 21 -16.24 2.02 -44.17
CA SER A 21 -16.22 0.74 -43.46
C SER A 21 -14.81 0.33 -43.04
N TYR A 22 -13.82 0.51 -43.92
CA TYR A 22 -12.42 0.24 -43.60
C TYR A 22 -11.89 1.12 -42.48
N ILE A 23 -12.16 2.43 -42.53
CA ILE A 23 -11.74 3.38 -41.48
C ILE A 23 -12.42 3.04 -40.15
N ASP A 24 -13.74 2.81 -40.15
CA ASP A 24 -14.50 2.46 -38.94
C ASP A 24 -13.97 1.16 -38.32
N THR A 25 -13.66 0.16 -39.15
CA THR A 25 -13.08 -1.11 -38.69
C THR A 25 -11.68 -0.91 -38.11
N ARG A 26 -10.82 -0.14 -38.78
CA ARG A 26 -9.45 0.13 -38.31
C ARG A 26 -9.45 0.97 -37.04
N LEU A 27 -10.36 1.92 -36.92
CA LEU A 27 -10.54 2.75 -35.72
C LEU A 27 -11.02 1.90 -34.55
N SER A 28 -12.03 1.06 -34.77
CA SER A 28 -12.54 0.12 -33.75
C SER A 28 -11.45 -0.85 -33.28
N ASN A 29 -10.65 -1.39 -34.21
CA ASN A 29 -9.53 -2.28 -33.87
C ASN A 29 -8.44 -1.55 -33.07
N LEU A 30 -8.14 -0.30 -33.40
CA LEU A 30 -7.19 0.52 -32.65
C LEU A 30 -7.70 0.81 -31.23
N GLU A 31 -8.97 1.18 -31.09
CA GLU A 31 -9.59 1.43 -29.79
C GLU A 31 -9.55 0.18 -28.89
N ASN A 32 -9.95 -0.97 -29.43
CA ASN A 32 -9.87 -2.25 -28.73
C ASN A 32 -8.43 -2.59 -28.32
N SER A 33 -7.45 -2.39 -29.22
CA SER A 33 -6.04 -2.64 -28.91
C SER A 33 -5.50 -1.72 -27.81
N LEU A 34 -5.90 -0.44 -27.80
CA LEU A 34 -5.51 0.50 -26.76
C LEU A 34 -6.16 0.18 -25.41
N GLN A 35 -7.42 -0.24 -25.43
CA GLN A 35 -8.12 -0.66 -24.21
C GLN A 35 -7.48 -1.92 -23.61
N SER A 36 -7.18 -2.93 -24.44
CA SER A 36 -6.46 -4.14 -24.00
C SER A 36 -5.07 -3.82 -23.44
N ALA A 37 -4.28 -3.00 -24.14
CA ALA A 37 -2.94 -2.64 -23.67
C ALA A 37 -2.96 -1.87 -22.32
N ASN A 38 -3.92 -0.96 -22.13
CA ASN A 38 -4.11 -0.28 -20.85
C ASN A 38 -4.55 -1.23 -19.74
N HIS A 39 -5.45 -2.18 -20.04
CA HIS A 39 -5.92 -3.17 -19.08
C HIS A 39 -4.79 -4.09 -18.62
N ASP A 40 -4.01 -4.65 -19.55
CA ASP A 40 -2.87 -5.52 -19.25
C ASP A 40 -1.81 -4.78 -18.42
N GLN A 41 -1.59 -3.49 -18.69
CA GLN A 41 -0.67 -2.66 -17.93
C GLN A 41 -1.17 -2.40 -16.49
N LEU A 42 -2.48 -2.18 -16.30
CA LEU A 42 -3.08 -2.05 -14.98
C LEU A 42 -2.97 -3.36 -14.18
N GLU A 43 -3.33 -4.48 -14.80
CA GLU A 43 -3.29 -5.80 -14.17
C GLU A 43 -1.86 -6.18 -13.76
N THR A 44 -0.87 -5.95 -14.63
CA THR A 44 0.53 -6.23 -14.32
C THR A 44 1.08 -5.36 -13.18
N ASN A 45 0.68 -4.08 -13.11
CA ASN A 45 1.04 -3.20 -11.99
C ASN A 45 0.45 -3.69 -10.66
N ASP A 46 -0.81 -4.12 -10.66
CA ASP A 46 -1.50 -4.63 -9.46
C ASP A 46 -0.91 -5.94 -8.95
N ILE A 47 -0.58 -6.87 -9.87
CA ILE A 47 0.12 -8.10 -9.55
C ILE A 47 1.48 -7.78 -8.92
N GLN A 48 2.26 -6.90 -9.54
CA GLN A 48 3.56 -6.50 -9.01
C GLN A 48 3.47 -5.83 -7.63
N ALA A 49 2.48 -4.94 -7.41
CA ALA A 49 2.25 -4.32 -6.12
C ALA A 49 1.92 -5.36 -5.04
N SER A 50 1.07 -6.32 -5.38
CA SER A 50 0.68 -7.43 -4.50
C SER A 50 1.87 -8.34 -4.17
N THR A 51 2.70 -8.69 -5.16
CA THR A 51 3.93 -9.48 -4.95
C THR A 51 4.91 -8.75 -4.04
N ARG A 52 5.14 -7.44 -4.25
CA ARG A 52 6.02 -6.62 -3.40
C ARG A 52 5.50 -6.56 -1.96
N LYS A 53 4.18 -6.44 -1.78
CA LYS A 53 3.55 -6.43 -0.46
C LYS A 53 3.76 -7.76 0.28
N LEU A 54 3.46 -8.89 -0.37
CA LEU A 54 3.67 -10.22 0.20
C LEU A 54 5.13 -10.47 0.57
N GLN A 55 6.07 -10.07 -0.30
CA GLN A 55 7.50 -10.20 -0.04
C GLN A 55 7.92 -9.41 1.20
N ARG A 56 7.43 -8.18 1.38
CA ARG A 56 7.72 -7.36 2.56
C ARG A 56 7.10 -7.92 3.82
N GLU A 57 5.89 -8.46 3.74
CA GLU A 57 5.25 -9.14 4.86
C GLU A 57 6.05 -10.38 5.28
N ALA A 58 6.55 -11.16 4.32
CA ALA A 58 7.46 -12.28 4.59
C ALA A 58 8.79 -11.81 5.22
N ASP A 59 9.37 -10.71 4.72
CA ASP A 59 10.60 -10.13 5.28
C ASP A 59 10.37 -9.55 6.69
N ALA A 60 9.19 -9.01 6.98
CA ALA A 60 8.82 -8.52 8.29
C ALA A 60 8.80 -9.63 9.36
N LEU A 61 8.54 -10.88 8.98
CA LEU A 61 8.60 -12.03 9.89
C LEU A 61 10.02 -12.33 10.41
N LYS A 62 11.06 -11.86 9.71
CA LYS A 62 12.47 -12.08 10.09
C LYS A 62 12.90 -11.22 11.28
N PHE A 63 12.12 -10.20 11.64
CA PHE A 63 12.45 -9.30 12.74
C PHE A 63 12.14 -9.93 14.09
N LYS A 64 13.16 -9.96 14.97
CA LYS A 64 13.04 -10.43 16.36
C LYS A 64 11.96 -9.70 17.17
N TYR A 65 11.77 -8.41 16.90
CA TYR A 65 10.83 -7.56 17.65
C TYR A 65 9.68 -7.12 16.73
N LYS A 66 8.44 -7.41 17.15
CA LYS A 66 7.21 -7.05 16.42
C LYS A 66 7.12 -5.55 16.08
N ALA A 67 7.62 -4.69 16.97
CA ALA A 67 7.67 -3.25 16.74
C ALA A 67 8.56 -2.87 15.54
N ASN A 68 9.73 -3.51 15.43
CA ASN A 68 10.66 -3.26 14.32
C ASN A 68 10.09 -3.80 13.01
N ALA A 69 9.38 -4.93 13.04
CA ALA A 69 8.65 -5.45 11.88
C ALA A 69 7.63 -4.44 11.35
N LYS A 70 6.84 -3.82 12.24
CA LYS A 70 5.89 -2.76 11.88
C LYS A 70 6.57 -1.54 11.29
N GLN A 71 7.65 -1.06 11.91
CA GLN A 71 8.40 0.09 11.41
C GLN A 71 9.02 -0.19 10.04
N PHE A 72 9.50 -1.42 9.82
CA PHE A 72 10.03 -1.86 8.53
C PHE A 72 8.98 -1.82 7.41
N LEU A 73 7.80 -2.39 7.65
CA LEU A 73 6.70 -2.36 6.67
C LEU A 73 6.30 -0.94 6.31
N TYR A 74 6.18 -0.09 7.32
CA TYR A 74 5.86 1.32 7.12
C TYR A 74 6.95 2.04 6.30
N ASN A 75 8.22 1.86 6.65
CA ASN A 75 9.33 2.47 5.92
C ASN A 75 9.37 1.99 4.45
N ALA A 76 8.99 0.75 4.19
CA ALA A 76 8.92 0.21 2.84
C ALA A 76 7.81 0.87 2.00
N GLU A 77 6.67 1.23 2.61
CA GLU A 77 5.60 1.99 1.96
C GLU A 77 6.05 3.42 1.61
N VAL A 78 6.72 4.10 2.54
CA VAL A 78 7.31 5.43 2.27
C VAL A 78 8.32 5.36 1.13
N LYS A 79 9.18 4.33 1.12
CA LYS A 79 10.17 4.12 0.06
C LYS A 79 9.50 3.98 -1.31
N ASP A 80 8.40 3.23 -1.40
CA ASP A 80 7.69 3.07 -2.67
C ASP A 80 7.14 4.39 -3.20
N LEU A 81 6.50 5.18 -2.35
CA LEU A 81 5.98 6.48 -2.75
C LEU A 81 7.09 7.40 -3.27
N VAL A 82 8.26 7.37 -2.62
CA VAL A 82 9.43 8.14 -3.07
C VAL A 82 9.94 7.63 -4.42
N VAL A 83 10.05 6.31 -4.61
CA VAL A 83 10.46 5.71 -5.89
C VAL A 83 9.49 6.07 -7.00
N SER A 84 8.17 5.90 -6.80
CA SER A 84 7.15 6.28 -7.78
C SER A 84 7.21 7.79 -8.09
N THR A 85 7.40 8.64 -7.08
CA THR A 85 7.58 10.09 -7.29
C THR A 85 8.78 10.36 -8.19
N VAL A 86 9.93 9.72 -7.94
CA VAL A 86 11.13 9.88 -8.77
C VAL A 86 10.90 9.38 -10.20
N GLU A 87 10.25 8.24 -10.38
CA GLU A 87 9.93 7.70 -11.72
C GLU A 87 8.99 8.62 -12.51
N HIS A 88 7.98 9.19 -11.85
CA HIS A 88 7.05 10.15 -12.48
C HIS A 88 7.70 11.49 -12.81
N LEU A 89 8.70 11.92 -12.02
CA LEU A 89 9.50 13.12 -12.32
C LEU A 89 10.53 12.88 -13.43
N ALA A 90 11.07 11.66 -13.54
CA ALA A 90 12.08 11.29 -14.54
C ALA A 90 11.50 11.09 -15.95
N LYS A 91 10.21 10.73 -16.07
CA LYS A 91 9.49 10.70 -17.35
C LYS A 91 9.08 12.14 -17.70
N GLU A 92 9.80 12.77 -18.62
CA GLU A 92 9.72 14.19 -19.03
C GLU A 92 8.35 14.88 -18.95
N ASN A 93 7.94 15.41 -17.80
CA ASN A 93 6.87 16.41 -17.61
C ASN A 93 5.35 16.10 -17.82
N PRO A 94 4.80 14.96 -18.31
CA PRO A 94 3.34 14.79 -18.38
C PRO A 94 2.69 14.41 -17.04
N ASN A 95 3.44 13.85 -16.08
CA ASN A 95 2.87 13.28 -14.84
C ASN A 95 3.21 14.09 -13.58
N ARG A 96 3.46 15.40 -13.72
CA ARG A 96 3.83 16.28 -12.60
C ARG A 96 2.78 16.27 -11.47
N ASP A 97 1.50 16.22 -11.81
CA ASP A 97 0.42 16.20 -10.83
C ASP A 97 0.37 14.90 -10.03
N GLN A 98 0.60 13.75 -10.69
CA GLN A 98 0.73 12.45 -10.01
C GLN A 98 1.96 12.40 -9.11
N ALA A 99 3.10 12.91 -9.58
CA ALA A 99 4.31 13.02 -8.75
C ALA A 99 4.06 13.89 -7.50
N LEU A 100 3.35 15.01 -7.66
CA LEU A 100 2.97 15.88 -6.55
C LEU A 100 2.03 15.17 -5.56
N GLU A 101 1.07 14.36 -6.05
CA GLU A 101 0.18 13.57 -5.19
C GLU A 101 0.96 12.53 -4.38
N TYR A 102 1.86 11.77 -5.01
CA TYR A 102 2.68 10.79 -4.30
C TYR A 102 3.63 11.45 -3.29
N ALA A 103 4.22 12.60 -3.62
CA ALA A 103 5.03 13.37 -2.69
C ALA A 103 4.21 13.83 -1.46
N LYS A 104 2.97 14.30 -1.66
CA LYS A 104 2.06 14.66 -0.56
C LYS A 104 1.73 13.45 0.33
N LYS A 105 1.43 12.29 -0.26
CA LYS A 105 1.19 11.04 0.49
C LYS A 105 2.43 10.63 1.30
N ALA A 106 3.61 10.69 0.69
CA ALA A 106 4.86 10.38 1.37
C ALA A 106 5.10 11.31 2.57
N LEU A 107 4.83 12.61 2.42
CA LEU A 107 4.96 13.59 3.50
C LEU A 107 4.01 13.29 4.68
N VAL A 108 2.75 12.96 4.40
CA VAL A 108 1.78 12.56 5.43
C VAL A 108 2.26 11.32 6.18
N LEU A 109 2.77 10.32 5.47
CA LEU A 109 3.29 9.10 6.10
C LEU A 109 4.54 9.40 6.96
N ILE A 110 5.47 10.20 6.46
CA ILE A 110 6.66 10.63 7.23
C ILE A 110 6.24 11.36 8.51
N HIS A 111 5.26 12.27 8.45
CA HIS A 111 4.75 12.96 9.63
C HIS A 111 4.14 11.98 10.65
N LYS A 112 3.34 11.01 10.19
CA LYS A 112 2.80 9.96 11.07
C LYS A 112 3.92 9.14 11.72
N LEU A 113 4.96 8.72 10.98
CA LEU A 113 6.11 8.04 11.58
C LEU A 113 6.78 8.86 12.67
N GLN A 114 7.10 10.11 12.38
CA GLN A 114 7.77 10.98 13.34
C GLN A 114 6.95 11.12 14.62
N LYS A 115 5.62 11.18 14.51
CA LYS A 115 4.71 11.18 15.66
C LYS A 115 4.77 9.87 16.45
N LEU A 116 4.72 8.72 15.77
CA LEU A 116 4.77 7.41 16.44
C LEU A 116 6.12 7.14 17.11
N ILE A 117 7.23 7.52 16.46
CA ILE A 117 8.57 7.41 17.05
C ILE A 117 8.69 8.29 18.29
N LYS A 118 8.23 9.55 18.23
CA LYS A 118 8.18 10.44 19.39
C LYS A 118 7.31 9.88 20.53
N LEU A 119 6.18 9.25 20.20
CA LEU A 119 5.30 8.62 21.18
C LEU A 119 5.94 7.39 21.83
N ALA A 120 6.61 6.55 21.05
CA ALA A 120 7.35 5.41 21.55
C ALA A 120 8.51 5.86 22.46
N ASP A 121 9.27 6.86 22.04
CA ASP A 121 10.44 7.37 22.79
C ASP A 121 10.05 8.01 24.12
N LYS A 122 8.98 8.83 24.14
CA LYS A 122 8.49 9.48 25.37
C LYS A 122 7.82 8.52 26.36
N SER A 123 7.45 7.32 25.93
CA SER A 123 6.68 6.38 26.74
C SER A 123 7.56 5.32 27.38
N ASN A 124 7.40 5.09 28.69
CA ASN A 124 8.04 3.99 29.42
C ASN A 124 7.63 2.58 28.92
N ALA A 125 6.52 2.49 28.19
CA ALA A 125 6.04 1.26 27.55
C ALA A 125 6.38 1.21 26.05
N GLY A 126 7.05 2.23 25.51
CA GLY A 126 7.61 2.24 24.16
C GLY A 126 6.56 2.01 23.08
N TRP A 127 6.92 1.16 22.12
CA TRP A 127 6.07 0.74 21.01
C TRP A 127 4.76 0.03 21.41
N LEU A 128 4.61 -0.43 22.66
CA LEU A 128 3.32 -0.96 23.13
C LEU A 128 2.25 0.14 23.20
N VAL A 129 2.63 1.37 23.50
CA VAL A 129 1.71 2.51 23.48
C VAL A 129 1.31 2.87 22.06
N VAL A 130 2.26 2.82 21.13
CA VAL A 130 1.97 3.01 19.70
C VAL A 130 0.95 1.98 19.20
N GLU A 131 1.12 0.70 19.56
CA GLU A 131 0.17 -0.35 19.17
C GLU A 131 -1.25 -0.10 19.68
N GLU A 132 -1.40 0.36 20.93
CA GLU A 132 -2.72 0.69 21.46
C GLU A 132 -3.28 1.98 20.85
N TYR A 133 -2.43 2.98 20.60
CA TYR A 133 -2.81 4.24 19.95
C TYR A 133 -3.33 4.02 18.52
N GLU A 134 -2.69 3.16 17.73
CA GLU A 134 -3.14 2.84 16.36
C GLU A 134 -4.40 1.95 16.32
N SER A 135 -4.74 1.27 17.43
CA SER A 135 -5.89 0.36 17.49
C SER A 135 -7.23 1.03 17.82
N ASP A 136 -7.24 2.30 18.26
CA ASP A 136 -8.45 3.06 18.56
C ASP A 136 -8.96 3.71 17.25
N VAL A 137 -9.98 3.11 16.62
CA VAL A 137 -10.46 3.22 15.20
C VAL A 137 -10.86 4.64 14.69
N LEU A 138 -10.64 5.71 15.44
CA LEU A 138 -11.03 7.07 15.06
C LEU A 138 -9.84 8.03 15.13
N ALA A 139 -8.98 8.01 14.10
CA ALA A 139 -7.88 8.97 13.96
C ALA A 139 -8.32 10.15 13.05
N ALA A 140 -9.09 11.08 13.64
CA ALA A 140 -9.32 12.42 13.11
C ALA A 140 -9.22 13.43 14.28
N ASP A 141 -7.99 13.91 14.49
CA ASP A 141 -7.52 15.26 14.86
C ASP A 141 -8.14 16.10 16.01
N SER A 142 -8.93 15.57 16.95
CA SER A 142 -9.35 16.39 18.13
C SER A 142 -9.23 15.76 19.53
N GLU A 143 -8.85 14.49 19.67
CA GLU A 143 -8.85 13.79 20.99
C GLU A 143 -7.51 13.10 21.28
N ASP A 144 -6.42 13.71 20.84
CA ASP A 144 -5.13 13.04 20.71
C ASP A 144 -4.43 12.81 22.07
N ASP A 145 -4.41 13.82 22.95
CA ASP A 145 -3.79 13.72 24.28
C ASP A 145 -4.51 12.75 25.21
N LYS A 146 -5.85 12.74 25.17
CA LYS A 146 -6.67 11.80 25.96
C LYS A 146 -6.46 10.37 25.49
N LYS A 147 -6.34 10.15 24.18
CA LYS A 147 -6.04 8.83 23.60
C LYS A 147 -4.64 8.36 23.93
N ILE A 148 -3.64 9.25 23.89
CA ILE A 148 -2.27 8.91 24.31
C ILE A 148 -2.26 8.46 25.77
N ARG A 149 -2.94 9.18 26.68
CA ARG A 149 -3.08 8.75 28.08
C ARG A 149 -3.75 7.38 28.20
N LYS A 150 -4.87 7.16 27.49
CA LYS A 150 -5.59 5.87 27.50
C LYS A 150 -4.73 4.72 26.96
N ALA A 151 -3.98 4.96 25.88
CA ALA A 151 -3.05 3.99 25.30
C ALA A 151 -1.88 3.69 26.25
N GLN A 152 -1.35 4.71 26.94
CA GLN A 152 -0.32 4.56 27.98
C GLN A 152 -0.82 3.69 29.15
N ASP A 153 -2.03 3.95 29.64
CA ASP A 153 -2.63 3.18 30.73
C ASP A 153 -2.84 1.72 30.33
N LYS A 154 -3.38 1.49 29.13
CA LYS A 154 -3.64 0.14 28.61
C LYS A 154 -2.34 -0.64 28.37
N ALA A 155 -1.34 0.00 27.77
CA ALA A 155 -0.02 -0.60 27.57
C ALA A 155 0.69 -0.90 28.89
N SER A 156 0.58 -0.01 29.89
CA SER A 156 1.17 -0.22 31.22
C SER A 156 0.54 -1.41 31.94
N ARG A 157 -0.79 -1.54 31.87
CA ARG A 157 -1.52 -2.73 32.39
C ARG A 157 -1.05 -4.01 31.70
N LYS A 158 -0.94 -4.00 30.38
CA LYS A 158 -0.47 -5.14 29.57
C LYS A 158 0.97 -5.54 29.92
N LYS A 159 1.87 -4.55 30.05
CA LYS A 159 3.26 -4.75 30.48
C LYS A 159 3.33 -5.39 31.87
N ASN A 160 2.54 -4.90 32.83
CA ASN A 160 2.51 -5.45 34.19
C ASN A 160 1.97 -6.88 34.23
N GLN A 161 0.94 -7.20 33.45
CA GLN A 161 0.44 -8.57 33.31
C GLN A 161 1.47 -9.52 32.69
N LEU A 162 2.20 -9.08 31.66
CA LEU A 162 3.30 -9.84 31.05
C LEU A 162 4.45 -10.11 32.04
N LEU A 163 4.76 -9.16 32.93
CA LEU A 163 5.76 -9.35 33.98
C LEU A 163 5.29 -10.32 35.07
N GLN A 164 4.04 -10.21 35.51
CA GLN A 164 3.41 -11.11 36.49
C GLN A 164 3.35 -12.56 36.00
N THR A 165 2.95 -12.78 34.74
CA THR A 165 2.90 -14.11 34.12
C THR A 165 4.29 -14.73 33.95
N LYS A 166 5.31 -13.95 33.57
CA LYS A 166 6.71 -14.43 33.54
C LYS A 166 7.21 -14.86 34.93
N LYS A 167 6.91 -14.08 35.99
CA LYS A 167 7.26 -14.44 37.36
C LYS A 167 6.59 -15.74 37.83
N LYS A 168 5.31 -15.97 37.48
CA LYS A 168 4.62 -17.24 37.79
C LYS A 168 5.28 -18.44 37.09
N ARG A 169 5.62 -18.33 35.81
CA ARG A 169 6.28 -19.41 35.05
C ARG A 169 7.66 -19.76 35.59
N GLN A 170 8.41 -18.79 36.10
CA GLN A 170 9.70 -19.04 36.75
C GLN A 170 9.56 -19.75 38.10
N ARG A 171 8.48 -19.50 38.85
CA ARG A 171 8.20 -20.19 40.12
C ARG A 171 7.71 -21.62 39.91
N THR A 172 7.00 -21.92 38.84
CA THR A 172 6.55 -23.30 38.56
C THR A 172 7.70 -24.20 38.08
N ASN A 173 8.68 -23.65 37.36
CA ASN A 173 9.87 -24.41 36.95
C ASN A 173 10.86 -24.70 38.10
N SER A 174 10.73 -24.05 39.26
CA SER A 174 11.60 -24.31 40.42
C SER A 174 11.05 -25.38 41.37
N TYR A 175 9.89 -25.98 41.05
CA TYR A 175 9.20 -26.98 41.89
C TYR A 175 9.09 -28.36 41.21
N GLU A 176 9.92 -28.68 40.21
CA GLU A 176 10.21 -30.08 39.87
C GLU A 176 11.27 -30.59 40.86
N PHE A 177 10.82 -31.02 42.05
CA PHE A 177 11.67 -31.59 43.09
C PHE A 177 11.93 -33.09 42.81
N PRO A 178 13.14 -33.60 43.13
CA PRO A 178 13.57 -34.96 42.82
C PRO A 178 13.13 -35.91 43.94
N TYR A 179 12.28 -36.89 43.63
CA TYR A 179 12.15 -38.08 44.45
C TYR A 179 11.86 -39.28 43.55
N GLY A 180 12.80 -40.23 43.50
CA GLY A 180 12.57 -41.51 42.84
C GLY A 180 13.83 -42.23 42.39
N ALA A 181 14.67 -42.67 43.33
CA ALA A 181 15.48 -43.87 43.20
C ALA A 181 16.01 -44.26 44.58
N VAL A 182 15.24 -45.09 45.30
CA VAL A 182 15.75 -45.95 46.36
C VAL A 182 15.85 -47.34 45.77
#